data_AF-Q1YYE2-F1
#
_entry.id   AF-Q1YYE2-F1
#
_cell.length_a   1.000
_cell.length_b   1.000
_cell.length_c   1.000
_cell.angle_alpha   90.00
_cell.angle_beta   90.00
_cell.angle_gamma   90.00
#
_symmetry.space_group_name_H-M   'P 1'
#
loop_
_entity.id
_entity.type
_entity.pdbx_description
1 polymer ?
#
loop_
_entity_poly.entity_id
_entity_poly.type
_entity_poly.pdbx_seq_one_letter_code
_entity_poly.pdbx_strand_id
1 'polypeptide(L)'
;MNFKLSIVGAIVSIALTGCNGSSDSVLDGVSTGGTDSKLTYTLTGKISEGFSDGIMACVDLNSDLTCDNNDIVIESTDGTFTLKSDSSSLLTKPVVVYGSNVNSVKLSNGYDFKLVSPASKEFGEGKVITVSAVSSLVFSKMNDAINPLLFSGAVKSVKQSLNTHISSDIDNIFAIELSDEAEKQKLNHFNDNFVQYMKELDANGEFKSNLLKVGTEAEYV
;
A
#
# COMPACT_ATOMS: atom_id res chain seq x y z
N MET A 1 -42.75 5.66 -12.50
CA MET A 1 -42.30 6.73 -13.42
C MET A 1 -40.91 7.16 -12.99
N ASN A 2 -40.00 7.19 -13.97
CA ASN A 2 -38.55 7.32 -13.84
C ASN A 2 -38.10 8.77 -13.67
N PHE A 3 -37.06 9.02 -12.87
CA PHE A 3 -36.14 10.16 -13.04
C PHE A 3 -34.71 9.70 -12.68
N LYS A 4 -33.93 9.29 -13.68
CA LYS A 4 -32.93 10.08 -14.46
C LYS A 4 -31.57 10.17 -13.74
N LEU A 5 -30.66 9.28 -14.15
CA LEU A 5 -29.21 9.41 -13.97
C LEU A 5 -28.73 10.74 -14.58
N SER A 6 -27.91 11.50 -13.85
CA SER A 6 -27.15 12.62 -14.40
C SER A 6 -25.68 12.24 -14.47
N ILE A 7 -25.20 12.15 -15.72
CA ILE A 7 -23.80 11.99 -16.11
C ILE A 7 -23.17 13.37 -16.14
N VAL A 8 -22.09 13.56 -15.39
CA VAL A 8 -21.06 14.57 -15.64
C VAL A 8 -19.74 13.83 -15.42
N GLY A 9 -18.93 13.46 -16.41
CA GLY A 9 -18.56 14.20 -17.61
C GLY A 9 -17.24 14.93 -17.40
N ALA A 10 -16.19 14.26 -16.90
CA ALA A 10 -14.86 14.84 -16.76
C ALA A 10 -14.06 14.63 -18.05
N ILE A 11 -13.82 15.73 -18.75
CA ILE A 11 -13.03 15.85 -19.97
C ILE A 11 -11.55 15.74 -19.57
N VAL A 12 -10.84 14.72 -20.06
CA VAL A 12 -9.38 14.66 -19.96
C VAL A 12 -8.80 15.49 -21.11
N SER A 13 -8.24 16.65 -20.79
CA SER A 13 -7.51 17.49 -21.73
C SER A 13 -6.10 16.94 -21.91
N ILE A 14 -5.87 16.20 -22.99
CA ILE A 14 -4.52 15.80 -23.40
C ILE A 14 -3.92 17.00 -24.15
N ALA A 15 -2.97 17.70 -23.52
CA ALA A 15 -2.16 18.68 -24.20
C ALA A 15 -1.12 17.94 -25.08
N LEU A 16 -1.46 17.68 -26.35
CA LEU A 16 -0.46 17.38 -27.38
C LEU A 16 0.09 18.72 -27.90
N THR A 17 1.31 19.06 -27.51
CA THR A 17 2.08 20.14 -28.13
C THR A 17 3.17 19.55 -29.04
N GLY A 18 3.07 19.85 -30.34
CA GLY A 18 4.09 19.67 -31.41
C GLY A 18 3.83 18.43 -32.30
N CYS A 19 3.22 18.47 -33.50
CA CYS A 19 3.47 19.27 -34.72
C CYS A 19 4.91 19.03 -35.26
N ASN A 20 5.21 18.65 -36.52
CA ASN A 20 4.42 18.58 -37.75
C ASN A 20 5.14 17.70 -38.80
N GLY A 21 4.45 17.42 -39.92
CA GLY A 21 4.92 16.68 -41.08
C GLY A 21 5.92 17.38 -42.02
N SER A 22 6.27 16.60 -43.03
CA SER A 22 7.27 16.76 -44.08
C SER A 22 7.18 18.06 -44.90
N SER A 23 8.32 18.77 -45.04
CA SER A 23 8.74 19.56 -46.21
C SER A 23 10.19 20.03 -46.03
N ASP A 24 11.01 19.86 -47.07
CA ASP A 24 12.43 20.22 -47.18
C ASP A 24 12.75 21.63 -46.66
N SER A 25 13.66 21.71 -45.69
CA SER A 25 14.64 22.79 -45.57
C SER A 25 15.78 22.33 -44.66
N VAL A 26 17.00 22.39 -45.21
CA VAL A 26 18.26 22.04 -44.54
C VAL A 26 18.44 22.90 -43.28
N LEU A 27 18.52 22.26 -42.13
CA LEU A 27 19.09 22.82 -40.91
C LEU A 27 20.16 21.84 -40.40
N ASP A 28 21.40 22.27 -40.57
CA ASP A 28 22.60 21.59 -40.13
C ASP A 28 22.56 21.29 -38.63
N GLY A 29 22.82 20.02 -38.29
CA GLY A 29 23.56 19.63 -37.10
C GLY A 29 22.84 19.71 -35.75
N VAL A 30 22.03 18.69 -35.42
CA VAL A 30 22.02 18.10 -34.07
C VAL A 30 21.80 16.59 -34.20
N SER A 31 22.77 15.82 -33.69
CA SER A 31 22.82 14.36 -33.69
C SER A 31 21.50 13.66 -33.32
N THR A 32 21.09 12.74 -34.18
CA THR A 32 20.20 11.61 -33.86
C THR A 32 20.92 10.65 -32.90
N GLY A 33 20.88 10.98 -31.61
CA GLY A 33 21.29 10.10 -30.51
C GLY A 33 20.15 9.99 -29.51
N GLY A 34 18.97 9.56 -29.97
CA GLY A 34 17.82 9.35 -29.10
C GLY A 34 18.06 8.15 -28.20
N THR A 35 18.61 8.38 -27.01
CA THR A 35 18.47 7.45 -25.89
C THR A 35 16.98 7.32 -25.59
N ASP A 36 16.44 6.17 -25.96
CA ASP A 36 15.11 5.69 -25.60
C ASP A 36 15.04 5.66 -24.06
N SER A 37 14.64 6.79 -23.47
CA SER A 37 14.60 6.93 -22.01
C SER A 37 13.40 6.15 -21.51
N LYS A 38 13.63 4.87 -21.22
CA LYS A 38 12.65 3.99 -20.59
C LYS A 38 12.20 4.64 -19.29
N LEU A 39 10.89 4.91 -19.17
CA LEU A 39 10.31 5.46 -17.95
C LEU A 39 10.68 4.59 -16.76
N THR A 40 11.24 5.18 -15.72
CA THR A 40 11.58 4.48 -14.47
C THR A 40 10.66 4.98 -13.37
N TYR A 41 9.81 4.09 -12.88
CA TYR A 41 8.94 4.33 -11.73
C TYR A 41 9.72 4.10 -10.44
N THR A 42 9.40 4.89 -9.42
CA THR A 42 9.97 4.77 -8.07
C THR A 42 8.84 4.71 -7.06
N LEU A 43 8.93 3.76 -6.13
CA LEU A 43 8.04 3.64 -4.98
C LEU A 43 8.91 3.72 -3.73
N THR A 44 8.58 4.62 -2.82
CA THR A 44 9.21 4.70 -1.50
C THR A 44 8.18 4.39 -0.44
N GLY A 45 8.57 3.58 0.53
CA GLY A 45 7.72 3.20 1.64
C GLY A 45 8.49 3.11 2.94
N LYS A 46 7.74 3.11 4.03
CA LYS A 46 8.23 2.83 5.37
C LYS A 46 7.25 1.93 6.11
N ILE A 47 7.75 1.15 7.06
CA ILE A 47 6.91 0.49 8.06
C ILE A 47 6.60 1.51 9.16
N SER A 48 5.42 1.44 9.78
CA SER A 48 5.15 2.20 11.01
C SER A 48 6.12 1.83 12.13
N GLU A 49 6.28 2.69 13.14
CA GLU A 49 7.21 2.48 14.25
C GLU A 49 6.93 1.15 15.01
N GLY A 50 7.98 0.54 15.59
CA GLY A 50 7.88 -0.68 16.40
C GLY A 50 8.50 -1.95 15.82
N PHE A 51 9.03 -1.91 14.60
CA PHE A 51 9.60 -3.09 13.93
C PHE A 51 11.08 -2.86 13.60
N SER A 52 11.97 -3.71 14.15
CA SER A 52 13.41 -3.56 14.01
C SER A 52 14.05 -4.83 13.43
N ASP A 53 14.79 -4.61 12.34
CA ASP A 53 15.72 -5.51 11.67
C ASP A 53 15.13 -6.58 10.74
N GLY A 54 15.76 -6.75 9.57
CA GLY A 54 15.48 -7.83 8.62
C GLY A 54 14.08 -7.73 8.01
N ILE A 55 13.85 -6.68 7.23
CA ILE A 55 12.60 -6.44 6.51
C ILE A 55 12.76 -6.87 5.06
N MET A 56 11.77 -7.57 4.54
CA MET A 56 11.61 -7.83 3.12
C MET A 56 10.32 -7.15 2.65
N ALA A 57 10.43 -6.26 1.67
CA ALA A 57 9.31 -5.61 1.04
C ALA A 57 9.22 -6.02 -0.43
N CYS A 58 8.00 -6.22 -0.93
CA CYS A 58 7.79 -6.46 -2.35
C CYS A 58 6.52 -5.82 -2.87
N VAL A 59 6.52 -5.54 -4.17
CA VAL A 59 5.27 -5.29 -4.90
C VAL A 59 4.75 -6.63 -5.40
N ASP A 60 3.59 -7.05 -4.90
CA ASP A 60 2.95 -8.33 -5.21
C ASP A 60 2.33 -8.29 -6.62
N LEU A 61 3.07 -8.82 -7.59
CA LEU A 61 2.69 -8.78 -9.00
C LEU A 61 1.68 -9.87 -9.34
N ASN A 62 1.82 -11.04 -8.71
CA ASN A 62 1.05 -12.26 -9.02
C ASN A 62 -0.23 -12.40 -8.16
N SER A 63 -0.44 -11.49 -7.20
CA SER A 63 -1.62 -11.41 -6.33
C SER A 63 -1.76 -12.58 -5.35
N ASP A 64 -0.67 -13.25 -4.98
CA ASP A 64 -0.65 -14.29 -3.94
C ASP A 64 -0.31 -13.73 -2.54
N LEU A 65 -0.01 -12.43 -2.45
CA LEU A 65 0.42 -11.71 -1.26
C LEU A 65 1.70 -12.27 -0.65
N THR A 66 2.53 -12.98 -1.41
CA THR A 66 3.84 -13.47 -1.01
C THR A 66 4.91 -12.59 -1.63
N CYS A 67 6.12 -12.60 -1.07
CA CYS A 67 7.25 -12.00 -1.76
C CYS A 67 8.12 -13.13 -2.29
N ASP A 68 8.10 -13.33 -3.59
CA ASP A 68 8.90 -14.35 -4.25
C ASP A 68 9.61 -13.82 -5.52
N ASN A 69 10.20 -14.72 -6.31
CA ASN A 69 10.96 -14.35 -7.51
C ASN A 69 10.09 -13.80 -8.66
N ASN A 70 8.76 -13.85 -8.53
CA ASN A 70 7.82 -13.26 -9.47
C ASN A 70 7.51 -11.79 -9.13
N ASP A 71 8.03 -11.28 -8.01
CA ASP A 71 7.76 -9.94 -7.50
C ASP A 71 8.98 -9.02 -7.60
N ILE A 72 8.74 -7.72 -7.37
CA ILE A 72 9.81 -6.73 -7.23
C ILE A 72 10.15 -6.64 -5.75
N VAL A 73 11.21 -7.31 -5.33
CA VAL A 73 11.59 -7.50 -3.92
C VAL A 73 12.78 -6.62 -3.54
N ILE A 74 12.80 -6.14 -2.29
CA ILE A 74 13.94 -5.48 -1.66
C ILE A 74 14.04 -5.85 -0.18
N GLU A 75 15.27 -5.90 0.34
CA GLU A 75 15.54 -6.02 1.77
C GLU A 75 15.90 -4.65 2.37
N SER A 76 15.45 -4.42 3.60
CA SER A 76 15.74 -3.21 4.38
C SER A 76 16.12 -3.56 5.81
N THR A 77 17.01 -2.76 6.38
CA THR A 77 17.43 -2.87 7.78
C THR A 77 16.80 -1.82 8.68
N ASP A 78 16.21 -0.76 8.12
CA ASP A 78 15.84 0.45 8.88
C ASP A 78 14.34 0.78 8.84
N GLY A 79 13.51 -0.12 8.30
CA GLY A 79 12.08 0.16 8.14
C GLY A 79 11.72 0.87 6.86
N THR A 80 12.69 1.39 6.10
CA THR A 80 12.45 2.17 4.88
C THR A 80 12.90 1.43 3.64
N PHE A 81 12.18 1.58 2.54
CA PHE A 81 12.51 0.91 1.29
C PHE A 81 12.21 1.79 0.08
N THR A 82 13.02 1.61 -0.96
CA THR A 82 12.81 2.26 -2.25
C THR A 82 12.94 1.23 -3.36
N LEU A 83 11.85 0.97 -4.06
CA LEU A 83 11.77 0.06 -5.19
C LEU A 83 11.77 0.87 -6.49
N LYS A 84 12.45 0.36 -7.51
CA LYS A 84 12.49 0.97 -8.85
C LYS A 84 12.19 -0.09 -9.91
N SER A 85 11.42 0.31 -10.92
CA SER A 85 11.06 -0.58 -12.04
C SER A 85 10.69 0.25 -13.25
N ASP A 86 10.86 -0.32 -14.43
CA ASP A 86 10.33 0.21 -15.68
C ASP A 86 8.84 -0.14 -15.91
N SER A 87 8.26 -0.96 -15.03
CA SER A 87 6.86 -1.36 -15.07
C SER A 87 6.00 -0.49 -14.17
N SER A 88 4.89 0.03 -14.71
CA SER A 88 3.87 0.73 -13.95
C SER A 88 3.15 -0.18 -12.92
N SER A 89 3.36 -1.50 -13.02
CA SER A 89 2.91 -2.46 -12.00
C SER A 89 3.48 -2.12 -10.62
N LEU A 90 4.67 -1.51 -10.56
CA LEU A 90 5.28 -1.00 -9.34
C LEU A 90 4.33 -0.08 -8.54
N LEU A 91 3.52 0.72 -9.24
CA LEU A 91 2.63 1.71 -8.60
C LEU A 91 1.19 1.22 -8.45
N THR A 92 0.80 0.17 -9.17
CA THR A 92 -0.60 -0.25 -9.32
C THR A 92 -0.94 -1.53 -8.57
N LYS A 93 0.06 -2.20 -8.01
CA LYS A 93 -0.05 -3.44 -7.25
C LYS A 93 0.21 -3.21 -5.75
N PRO A 94 -0.38 -4.04 -4.87
CA PRO A 94 -0.19 -3.90 -3.43
C PRO A 94 1.26 -4.14 -3.02
N VAL A 95 1.62 -3.57 -1.88
CA VAL A 95 2.94 -3.76 -1.28
C VAL A 95 2.79 -4.69 -0.10
N VAL A 96 3.56 -5.77 -0.09
CA VAL A 96 3.66 -6.72 1.01
C VAL A 96 4.97 -6.46 1.73
N VAL A 97 4.91 -6.48 3.05
CA VAL A 97 6.07 -6.32 3.91
C VAL A 97 6.10 -7.45 4.92
N TYR A 98 7.25 -8.11 4.98
CA TYR A 98 7.65 -9.01 6.03
C TYR A 98 8.68 -8.32 6.92
N GLY A 99 8.60 -8.54 8.23
CA GLY A 99 9.63 -8.07 9.16
C GLY A 99 9.91 -9.11 10.22
N SER A 100 11.10 -9.05 10.79
CA SER A 100 11.52 -9.91 11.90
C SER A 100 11.56 -9.11 13.20
N ASN A 101 11.41 -9.80 14.32
CA ASN A 101 11.74 -9.35 15.66
C ASN A 101 12.64 -10.42 16.26
N VAL A 102 13.85 -10.03 16.63
CA VAL A 102 14.90 -10.92 17.14
C VAL A 102 14.48 -11.82 18.31
N ASN A 103 13.38 -11.50 19.00
CA ASN A 103 12.86 -12.22 20.16
C ASN A 103 11.55 -12.99 19.92
N SER A 104 11.01 -13.06 18.69
CA SER A 104 9.76 -13.79 18.43
C SER A 104 9.92 -15.08 17.62
N VAL A 105 8.87 -15.89 17.63
CA VAL A 105 8.79 -17.14 16.88
C VAL A 105 8.63 -16.80 15.40
N LYS A 106 9.66 -17.12 14.61
CA LYS A 106 9.70 -16.92 13.17
C LYS A 106 8.61 -17.73 12.46
N LEU A 107 7.94 -17.10 11.50
CA LEU A 107 7.07 -17.70 10.49
C LEU A 107 7.86 -18.66 9.59
N SER A 108 7.14 -19.44 8.79
CA SER A 108 7.71 -20.46 7.89
C SER A 108 8.73 -19.91 6.89
N ASN A 109 8.64 -18.63 6.55
CA ASN A 109 9.56 -17.89 5.68
C ASN A 109 10.70 -17.19 6.45
N GLY A 110 10.81 -17.37 7.76
CA GLY A 110 11.87 -16.81 8.61
C GLY A 110 11.61 -15.41 9.18
N TYR A 111 10.48 -14.78 8.83
CA TYR A 111 10.06 -13.47 9.31
C TYR A 111 9.03 -13.59 10.44
N ASP A 112 8.78 -12.56 11.22
CA ASP A 112 7.88 -12.62 12.35
C ASP A 112 6.49 -12.09 12.08
N PHE A 113 6.29 -11.25 11.07
CA PHE A 113 4.98 -10.74 10.70
C PHE A 113 4.89 -10.46 9.21
N LYS A 114 3.65 -10.29 8.74
CA LYS A 114 3.31 -9.95 7.37
C LYS A 114 2.22 -8.88 7.36
N LEU A 115 2.50 -7.76 6.70
CA LEU A 115 1.58 -6.63 6.53
C LEU A 115 1.42 -6.30 5.05
N VAL A 116 0.31 -5.66 4.71
CA VAL A 116 -0.02 -5.29 3.34
C VAL A 116 -0.44 -3.82 3.29
N SER A 117 -0.07 -3.15 2.22
CA SER A 117 -0.58 -1.83 1.87
C SER A 117 -1.27 -1.88 0.51
N PRO A 118 -2.32 -1.07 0.29
CA PRO A 118 -2.82 -0.76 -1.04
C PRO A 118 -1.71 -0.26 -1.96
N ALA A 119 -1.98 -0.30 -3.26
CA ALA A 119 -1.08 0.19 -4.29
C ALA A 119 -0.68 1.66 -4.05
N SER A 120 0.59 2.01 -4.31
CA SER A 120 1.10 3.35 -4.00
C SER A 120 0.40 4.47 -4.77
N LYS A 121 -0.15 4.19 -5.97
CA LYS A 121 -0.97 5.14 -6.73
C LYS A 121 -2.15 5.69 -5.93
N GLU A 122 -2.69 4.93 -4.96
CA GLU A 122 -3.85 5.34 -4.17
C GLU A 122 -3.52 6.52 -3.24
N PHE A 123 -2.24 6.70 -2.90
CA PHE A 123 -1.77 7.77 -2.01
C PHE A 123 -1.41 9.05 -2.78
N GLY A 124 -1.32 8.99 -4.10
CA GLY A 124 -0.86 10.06 -4.98
C GLY A 124 0.63 9.96 -5.34
N GLU A 125 1.01 10.64 -6.42
CA GLU A 125 2.36 10.56 -6.97
C GLU A 125 3.43 11.05 -5.98
N GLY A 126 4.55 10.32 -5.92
CA GLY A 126 5.72 10.67 -5.11
C GLY A 126 5.52 10.59 -3.59
N LYS A 127 4.39 10.05 -3.11
CA LYS A 127 4.15 9.87 -1.69
C LYS A 127 4.92 8.67 -1.13
N VAL A 128 5.42 8.84 0.09
CA VAL A 128 5.95 7.74 0.90
C VAL A 128 4.77 6.98 1.48
N ILE A 129 4.63 5.70 1.14
CA ILE A 129 3.58 4.86 1.73
C ILE A 129 3.99 4.43 3.15
N THR A 130 3.02 4.35 4.06
CA THR A 130 3.21 3.74 5.38
C THR A 130 2.54 2.36 5.36
N VAL A 131 3.33 1.30 5.56
CA VAL A 131 2.82 -0.06 5.74
C VAL A 131 2.65 -0.34 7.23
N SER A 132 1.42 -0.68 7.63
CA SER A 132 1.02 -0.85 9.03
C SER A 132 -0.17 -1.82 9.17
N ALA A 133 -0.58 -2.10 10.40
CA ALA A 133 -1.85 -2.77 10.69
C ALA A 133 -3.03 -2.05 10.02
N VAL A 134 -3.04 -0.72 10.12
CA VAL A 134 -4.07 0.14 9.54
C VAL A 134 -4.08 0.07 8.00
N SER A 135 -2.92 0.09 7.33
CA SER A 135 -2.90 -0.07 5.86
C SER A 135 -3.40 -1.45 5.43
N SER A 136 -3.13 -2.48 6.24
CA SER A 136 -3.57 -3.85 5.98
C SER A 136 -5.09 -3.97 6.09
N LEU A 137 -5.71 -3.29 7.07
CA LEU A 137 -7.16 -3.17 7.16
C LEU A 137 -7.76 -2.41 5.97
N VAL A 138 -7.15 -1.32 5.53
CA VAL A 138 -7.61 -0.59 4.33
C VAL A 138 -7.56 -1.50 3.11
N PHE A 139 -6.44 -2.23 2.93
CA PHE A 139 -6.31 -3.21 1.85
C PHE A 139 -7.38 -4.29 1.92
N SER A 140 -7.64 -4.86 3.09
CA SER A 140 -8.71 -5.84 3.30
C SER A 140 -10.06 -5.29 2.86
N LYS A 141 -10.45 -4.10 3.34
CA LYS A 141 -11.73 -3.46 2.98
C LYS A 141 -11.86 -3.18 1.49
N MET A 142 -10.76 -2.90 0.80
CA MET A 142 -10.76 -2.72 -0.65
C MET A 142 -10.95 -4.02 -1.42
N ASN A 143 -10.54 -5.15 -0.85
CA ASN A 143 -10.53 -6.46 -1.50
C ASN A 143 -11.51 -7.44 -0.85
N ASP A 144 -12.45 -6.93 -0.05
CA ASP A 144 -13.53 -7.72 0.55
C ASP A 144 -14.31 -8.45 -0.55
N ALA A 145 -14.49 -9.76 -0.39
CA ALA A 145 -15.08 -10.60 -1.42
C ALA A 145 -16.58 -10.32 -1.66
N ILE A 146 -17.26 -9.70 -0.69
CA ILE A 146 -18.71 -9.47 -0.70
C ILE A 146 -19.00 -8.01 -1.06
N ASN A 147 -18.31 -7.06 -0.43
CA ASN A 147 -18.54 -5.63 -0.58
C ASN A 147 -17.22 -4.85 -0.61
N PRO A 148 -16.46 -4.93 -1.72
CA PRO A 148 -15.20 -4.22 -1.86
C PRO A 148 -15.43 -2.71 -1.88
N LEU A 149 -14.66 -1.98 -1.07
CA LEU A 149 -14.71 -0.53 -1.02
C LEU A 149 -13.67 0.11 -1.96
N LEU A 150 -13.99 1.26 -2.53
CA LEU A 150 -12.95 2.13 -3.10
C LEU A 150 -12.00 2.60 -2.00
N PHE A 151 -10.76 2.95 -2.35
CA PHE A 151 -9.74 3.38 -1.38
C PHE A 151 -10.24 4.45 -0.40
N SER A 152 -10.89 5.52 -0.90
CA SER A 152 -11.45 6.57 -0.04
C SER A 152 -12.56 6.08 0.90
N GLY A 153 -13.36 5.10 0.46
CA GLY A 153 -14.39 4.46 1.28
C GLY A 153 -13.79 3.56 2.35
N ALA A 154 -12.76 2.78 2.00
CA ALA A 154 -12.00 1.95 2.95
C ALA A 154 -11.31 2.81 4.01
N VAL A 155 -10.61 3.86 3.60
CA VAL A 155 -9.97 4.84 4.51
C VAL A 155 -11.00 5.46 5.45
N LYS A 156 -12.16 5.90 4.92
CA LYS A 156 -13.22 6.48 5.75
C LYS A 156 -13.77 5.48 6.76
N SER A 157 -14.02 4.24 6.34
CA SER A 157 -14.52 3.17 7.22
C SER A 157 -13.54 2.87 8.34
N VAL A 158 -12.25 2.71 8.02
CA VAL A 158 -11.20 2.44 9.01
C VAL A 158 -11.02 3.64 9.94
N LYS A 159 -11.01 4.88 9.41
CA LYS A 159 -10.95 6.09 10.24
C LYS A 159 -12.11 6.16 11.24
N GLN A 160 -13.34 5.87 10.80
CA GLN A 160 -14.52 5.90 11.69
C GLN A 160 -14.40 4.87 12.82
N SER A 161 -13.92 3.66 12.51
CA SER A 161 -13.64 2.60 13.48
C SER A 161 -12.60 3.05 14.52
N LEU A 162 -11.43 3.50 14.07
CA LEU A 162 -10.37 3.98 14.95
C LEU A 162 -10.84 5.18 15.79
N ASN A 163 -11.63 6.10 15.22
CA ASN A 163 -12.21 7.23 15.95
C ASN A 163 -13.19 6.83 17.04
N THR A 164 -13.88 5.71 16.86
CA THR A 164 -14.87 5.21 17.82
C THR A 164 -14.19 4.50 19.00
N HIS A 165 -13.12 3.75 18.72
CA HIS A 165 -12.53 2.83 19.70
C HIS A 165 -11.21 3.29 20.31
N ILE A 166 -10.45 4.12 19.59
CA ILE A 166 -9.10 4.55 20.00
C ILE A 166 -9.12 6.00 20.44
N SER A 167 -9.36 6.93 19.50
CA SER A 167 -9.29 8.38 19.72
C SER A 167 -10.06 9.13 18.65
N SER A 168 -10.90 10.09 19.04
CA SER A 168 -11.65 10.94 18.08
C SER A 168 -10.77 11.82 17.20
N ASP A 169 -9.50 12.00 17.59
CA ASP A 169 -8.59 13.00 17.03
C ASP A 169 -7.75 12.44 15.87
N ILE A 170 -8.02 11.19 15.45
CA ILE A 170 -7.28 10.58 14.33
C ILE A 170 -7.72 11.21 13.02
N ASP A 171 -6.91 12.12 12.50
CA ASP A 171 -7.17 12.77 11.24
C ASP A 171 -6.67 12.01 10.02
N ASN A 172 -5.41 11.55 10.09
CA ASN A 172 -4.75 10.79 9.05
C ASN A 172 -4.37 9.41 9.57
N ILE A 173 -5.06 8.37 9.08
CA ILE A 173 -4.84 6.99 9.53
C ILE A 173 -3.47 6.40 9.12
N PHE A 174 -2.73 7.07 8.22
CA PHE A 174 -1.38 6.66 7.79
C PHE A 174 -0.25 7.45 8.48
N ALA A 175 -0.61 8.43 9.32
CA ALA A 175 0.31 9.24 10.11
C ALA A 175 -0.39 9.66 11.41
N ILE A 176 -0.71 8.66 12.23
CA ILE A 176 -1.46 8.85 13.48
C ILE A 176 -0.52 9.42 14.54
N GLU A 177 -0.81 10.64 15.01
CA GLU A 177 -0.08 11.31 16.08
C GLU A 177 -1.06 11.63 17.20
N LEU A 178 -1.04 10.84 18.26
CA LEU A 178 -1.89 11.03 19.44
C LEU A 178 -1.11 11.78 20.50
N SER A 179 -1.74 12.73 21.18
CA SER A 179 -1.10 13.47 22.27
C SER A 179 -1.35 12.84 23.64
N ASP A 180 -2.49 12.18 23.81
CA ASP A 180 -2.88 11.48 25.04
C ASP A 180 -2.19 10.10 25.16
N GLU A 181 -1.57 9.83 26.31
CA GLU A 181 -0.82 8.59 26.54
C GLU A 181 -1.72 7.35 26.64
N ALA A 182 -2.95 7.47 27.14
CA ALA A 182 -3.87 6.33 27.20
C ALA A 182 -4.36 5.97 25.80
N GLU A 183 -4.59 6.96 24.93
CA GLU A 183 -4.93 6.71 23.52
C GLU A 183 -3.76 6.09 22.75
N LYS A 184 -2.51 6.54 23.00
CA LYS A 184 -1.31 5.88 22.46
C LYS A 184 -1.24 4.41 22.87
N GLN A 185 -1.49 4.10 24.14
CA GLN A 185 -1.49 2.72 24.62
C GLN A 185 -2.56 1.86 23.93
N LYS A 186 -3.77 2.39 23.71
CA LYS A 186 -4.81 1.70 22.94
C LYS A 186 -4.39 1.43 21.50
N LEU A 187 -3.79 2.43 20.83
CA LEU A 187 -3.31 2.27 19.46
C LEU A 187 -2.20 1.21 19.37
N ASN A 188 -1.26 1.22 20.32
CA ASN A 188 -0.21 0.21 20.38
C ASN A 188 -0.80 -1.19 20.62
N HIS A 189 -1.74 -1.32 21.55
CA HIS A 189 -2.41 -2.61 21.80
C HIS A 189 -3.16 -3.13 20.57
N PHE A 190 -3.87 -2.25 19.86
CA PHE A 190 -4.51 -2.58 18.59
C PHE A 190 -3.48 -3.08 17.56
N ASN A 191 -2.36 -2.37 17.39
CA ASN A 191 -1.31 -2.76 16.45
C ASN A 191 -0.71 -4.14 16.80
N ASP A 192 -0.44 -4.38 18.08
CA ASP A 192 0.14 -5.64 18.57
C ASP A 192 -0.82 -6.82 18.34
N ASN A 193 -2.10 -6.67 18.71
CA ASN A 193 -3.13 -7.69 18.51
C ASN A 193 -3.33 -7.99 17.03
N PHE A 194 -3.38 -6.95 16.18
CA PHE A 194 -3.52 -7.13 14.75
C PHE A 194 -2.33 -7.88 14.17
N VAL A 195 -1.11 -7.47 14.50
CA VAL A 195 0.11 -8.16 14.05
C VAL A 195 0.07 -9.62 14.48
N GLN A 196 -0.26 -9.91 15.74
CA GLN A 196 -0.36 -11.28 16.25
C GLN A 196 -1.38 -12.12 15.46
N TYR A 197 -2.56 -11.57 15.17
CA TYR A 197 -3.54 -12.26 14.32
C TYR A 197 -3.01 -12.54 12.92
N MET A 198 -2.32 -11.57 12.29
CA MET A 198 -1.72 -11.78 10.97
C MET A 198 -0.68 -12.91 10.99
N LYS A 199 0.08 -13.08 12.09
CA LYS A 199 1.01 -14.21 12.26
C LYS A 199 0.28 -15.55 12.27
N GLU A 200 -0.82 -15.63 13.02
CA GLU A 200 -1.62 -16.85 13.14
C GLU A 200 -2.24 -17.25 11.80
N LEU A 201 -2.75 -16.28 11.05
CA LEU A 201 -3.26 -16.53 9.71
C LEU A 201 -2.19 -17.06 8.75
N ASP A 202 -0.98 -16.50 8.80
CA ASP A 202 0.12 -16.93 7.93
C ASP A 202 0.62 -18.33 8.31
N ALA A 203 0.76 -18.61 9.62
CA ALA A 203 1.16 -19.93 10.13
C ALA A 203 0.18 -21.05 9.72
N ASN A 204 -1.10 -20.74 9.59
CA ASN A 204 -2.15 -21.68 9.19
C ASN A 204 -2.36 -21.75 7.66
N GLY A 205 -1.63 -20.94 6.88
CA GLY A 205 -1.83 -20.84 5.42
C GLY A 205 -3.15 -20.18 5.02
N GLU A 206 -3.81 -19.48 5.95
CA GLU A 206 -5.12 -18.85 5.76
C GLU A 206 -5.03 -17.33 5.52
N PHE A 207 -3.81 -16.78 5.51
CA PHE A 207 -3.55 -15.34 5.36
C PHE A 207 -4.39 -14.70 4.26
N LYS A 208 -4.28 -15.19 3.02
CA LYS A 208 -4.99 -14.56 1.90
C LYS A 208 -6.50 -14.68 2.06
N SER A 209 -7.02 -15.85 2.43
CA SER A 209 -8.46 -16.06 2.53
C SER A 209 -9.12 -15.31 3.68
N ASN A 210 -8.40 -15.10 4.79
CA ASN A 210 -8.96 -14.49 5.99
C ASN A 210 -8.60 -13.01 6.10
N LEU A 211 -7.43 -12.54 5.63
CA LEU A 211 -7.14 -11.11 5.50
C LEU A 211 -8.24 -10.41 4.71
N LEU A 212 -8.68 -11.00 3.59
CA LEU A 212 -9.74 -10.47 2.74
C LEU A 212 -11.15 -10.53 3.35
N LYS A 213 -11.29 -11.15 4.54
CA LYS A 213 -12.53 -11.20 5.32
C LYS A 213 -12.45 -10.36 6.59
N VAL A 214 -11.32 -9.69 6.85
CA VAL A 214 -11.16 -8.84 8.04
C VAL A 214 -12.12 -7.66 7.93
N GLY A 215 -13.31 -7.85 8.50
CA GLY A 215 -14.49 -7.07 8.20
C GLY A 215 -15.19 -6.50 9.43
N THR A 216 -14.94 -7.03 10.62
CA THR A 216 -15.66 -6.65 11.85
C THR A 216 -14.73 -6.64 13.06
N GLU A 217 -14.74 -5.54 13.80
CA GLU A 217 -13.86 -5.20 14.94
C GLU A 217 -13.83 -6.21 16.10
N ALA A 218 -14.75 -7.18 16.12
CA ALA A 218 -14.90 -8.14 17.23
C ALA A 218 -13.70 -9.08 17.46
N GLU A 219 -12.72 -9.10 16.56
CA GLU A 219 -11.59 -10.04 16.62
C GLU A 219 -10.29 -9.40 17.15
N TYR A 220 -10.21 -8.08 17.34
CA TYR A 220 -8.93 -7.38 17.59
C TYR A 220 -8.93 -6.41 18.78
N VAL A 221 -10.06 -6.27 19.48
CA VAL A 221 -10.24 -5.44 20.70
C VAL A 221 -10.40 -6.32 21.92
#